data_AF-A0A401TSB3-F1
#
_entry.id   AF-A0A401TSB3-F1
#
_cell.length_a   1.000
_cell.length_b   1.000
_cell.length_c   1.000
_cell.angle_alpha   90.00
_cell.angle_beta   90.00
_cell.angle_gamma   90.00
#
_symmetry.space_group_name_H-M   'P 1'
#
loop_
_entity.id
_entity.type
_entity.pdbx_description
1 polymer ?
#
loop_
_entity_poly.entity_id
_entity_poly.type
_entity_poly.pdbx_seq_one_letter_code
_entity_poly.pdbx_strand_id
1 'polypeptide(L)'
;MTVWFVTIGVLGILGILRNPAVLAALDPRVGLSYLFGHGFTGFLVLGGVFLCATGAEALYADMGHFGAGPIRLTWYGLVLPTLLLNYAGQTAMLVQGDLAAGSNPFFALCPSSLQLPLVALATVATIIASQAIISGTFSMTRQAIQLGLCPRLNITQTSSEGYGQIYVGFVNWTLMVLTLALTLSFRSSDNLASAFGIAVALTMLLTSMLMFLAMREVWGWPFWSSALVAGAFILVDLSFV
;
A
#
# COMPACT_ATOMS: atom_id res chain seq x y z
N MET A 1 -7.30 -1.66 13.96
CA MET A 1 -6.74 -2.41 12.81
C MET A 1 -7.00 -3.90 12.87
N THR A 2 -6.73 -4.61 13.98
CA THR A 2 -6.98 -6.07 14.06
C THR A 2 -8.41 -6.46 13.73
N VAL A 3 -9.41 -5.77 14.30
CA VAL A 3 -10.83 -6.01 14.00
C VAL A 3 -11.13 -5.85 12.51
N TRP A 4 -10.56 -4.83 11.85
CA TRP A 4 -10.71 -4.63 10.41
C TRP A 4 -10.16 -5.81 9.60
N PHE A 5 -8.92 -6.23 9.86
CA PHE A 5 -8.30 -7.35 9.13
C PHE A 5 -9.01 -8.69 9.37
N VAL A 6 -9.45 -8.96 10.60
CA VAL A 6 -10.24 -10.16 10.91
C VAL A 6 -11.57 -10.12 10.16
N THR A 7 -12.28 -8.99 10.16
CA THR A 7 -13.56 -8.85 9.45
C THR A 7 -13.40 -9.09 7.94
N ILE A 8 -12.44 -8.46 7.28
CA ILE A 8 -12.25 -8.66 5.83
C ILE A 8 -11.77 -10.08 5.49
N GLY A 9 -11.01 -10.71 6.40
CA GLY A 9 -10.59 -12.11 6.27
C GLY A 9 -11.78 -13.07 6.36
N VAL A 10 -12.69 -12.87 7.32
CA VAL A 10 -13.93 -13.64 7.45
C VAL A 10 -14.82 -13.46 6.21
N LEU A 11 -15.01 -12.23 5.75
CA LEU A 11 -15.78 -11.95 4.52
C LEU A 11 -15.12 -12.62 3.29
N GLY A 12 -13.80 -12.59 3.21
CA GLY A 12 -13.03 -13.28 2.17
C GLY A 12 -13.28 -14.80 2.16
N ILE A 13 -13.20 -15.44 3.33
CA ILE A 13 -13.50 -16.87 3.48
C ILE A 13 -14.93 -17.18 3.04
N LEU A 14 -15.91 -16.39 3.47
CA LEU A 14 -17.31 -16.57 3.06
C LEU A 14 -17.50 -16.44 1.54
N GLY A 15 -16.76 -15.54 0.89
CA GLY A 15 -16.73 -15.42 -0.56
C GLY A 15 -16.12 -16.65 -1.24
N ILE A 16 -14.97 -17.13 -0.76
CA ILE A 16 -14.28 -18.32 -1.30
C ILE A 16 -15.16 -19.56 -1.20
N LEU A 17 -15.92 -19.73 -0.10
CA LEU A 17 -16.82 -20.88 0.07
C LEU A 17 -17.91 -20.97 -1.01
N ARG A 18 -18.27 -19.84 -1.66
CA ARG A 18 -19.22 -19.85 -2.78
C ARG A 18 -18.58 -20.41 -4.04
N ASN A 19 -17.30 -20.12 -4.29
CA ASN A 19 -16.56 -20.66 -5.43
C ASN A 19 -15.10 -21.02 -5.06
N PRO A 20 -14.87 -22.24 -4.54
CA PRO A 20 -13.54 -22.67 -4.10
C PRO A 20 -12.50 -22.76 -5.22
N ALA A 21 -12.93 -22.82 -6.50
CA ALA A 21 -12.02 -22.90 -7.64
C ALA A 21 -11.13 -21.65 -7.75
N VAL A 22 -11.51 -20.54 -7.12
CA VAL A 22 -10.70 -19.31 -7.08
C VAL A 22 -9.33 -19.53 -6.45
N LEU A 23 -9.18 -20.53 -5.57
CA LEU A 23 -7.90 -20.85 -4.94
C LEU A 23 -6.87 -21.37 -5.94
N ALA A 24 -7.29 -21.84 -7.12
CA ALA A 24 -6.37 -22.17 -8.20
C ALA A 24 -5.56 -20.95 -8.68
N ALA A 25 -6.08 -19.72 -8.49
CA ALA A 25 -5.37 -18.49 -8.82
C ALA A 25 -4.16 -18.22 -7.91
N LEU A 26 -4.02 -18.95 -6.79
CA LEU A 26 -2.82 -18.90 -5.95
C LEU A 26 -1.63 -19.64 -6.58
N ASP A 27 -1.86 -20.52 -7.57
CA ASP A 27 -0.78 -21.14 -8.32
C ASP A 27 -0.13 -20.08 -9.23
N PRO A 28 1.17 -19.75 -9.03
CA PRO A 28 1.87 -18.75 -9.84
C PRO A 28 1.86 -19.10 -11.33
N ARG A 29 1.70 -20.37 -11.70
CA ARG A 29 1.58 -20.80 -13.10
C ARG A 29 0.39 -20.16 -13.80
N VAL A 30 -0.72 -19.94 -13.09
CA VAL A 30 -1.93 -19.30 -13.64
C VAL A 30 -1.62 -17.85 -13.99
N GLY A 31 -1.02 -17.10 -13.07
CA GLY A 31 -0.61 -15.71 -13.30
C GLY A 31 0.40 -15.57 -14.45
N LEU A 32 1.41 -16.45 -14.50
CA LEU A 32 2.39 -16.46 -15.59
C LEU A 32 1.76 -16.81 -16.94
N SER A 33 0.86 -17.80 -16.99
CA SER A 33 0.14 -18.17 -18.21
C SER A 33 -0.75 -17.04 -18.71
N TYR A 34 -1.37 -16.28 -17.80
CA TYR A 34 -2.16 -15.11 -18.15
C TYR A 34 -1.27 -14.00 -18.71
N LEU A 35 -0.17 -13.69 -18.03
CA LEU A 35 0.77 -12.64 -18.40
C LEU A 35 1.38 -12.88 -19.79
N PHE A 36 1.85 -14.10 -20.05
CA PHE A 36 2.49 -14.45 -21.33
C PHE A 36 1.49 -14.85 -22.42
N GLY A 37 0.26 -15.22 -22.07
CA GLY A 37 -0.77 -15.65 -23.02
C GLY A 37 -1.59 -14.52 -23.65
N HIS A 38 -1.66 -13.34 -23.03
CA HIS A 38 -2.57 -12.26 -23.43
C HIS A 38 -1.84 -11.00 -23.97
N GLY A 39 -0.55 -11.11 -24.27
CA GLY A 39 0.24 -10.04 -24.88
C GLY A 39 0.14 -8.71 -24.12
N PHE A 40 -0.20 -7.63 -24.83
CA PHE A 40 -0.28 -6.28 -24.26
C PHE A 40 -1.35 -6.12 -23.17
N THR A 41 -2.46 -6.86 -23.24
CA THR A 41 -3.51 -6.81 -22.22
C THR A 41 -3.03 -7.39 -20.89
N GLY A 42 -2.22 -8.46 -20.93
CA GLY A 42 -1.58 -9.02 -19.74
C GLY A 42 -0.65 -8.00 -19.06
N PHE A 43 0.10 -7.25 -19.87
CA PHE A 43 0.96 -6.16 -19.39
C PHE A 43 0.17 -5.03 -18.72
N LEU A 44 -0.93 -4.56 -19.34
CA LEU A 44 -1.78 -3.51 -18.76
C LEU A 44 -2.40 -3.92 -17.41
N VAL A 45 -2.79 -5.18 -17.26
CA VAL A 45 -3.34 -5.70 -15.99
C VAL A 45 -2.29 -5.68 -14.88
N LEU A 46 -1.01 -5.87 -15.21
CA LEU A 46 0.09 -5.82 -14.25
C LEU A 46 0.10 -4.47 -13.50
N GLY A 47 -0.16 -3.36 -14.20
CA GLY A 47 -0.25 -2.03 -13.59
C GLY A 47 -1.37 -1.90 -12.56
N GLY A 48 -2.52 -2.55 -12.80
CA GLY A 48 -3.61 -2.60 -11.81
C GLY A 48 -3.26 -3.45 -10.59
N VAL A 49 -2.61 -4.60 -10.80
CA VAL A 49 -2.14 -5.49 -9.72
C VAL A 49 -1.10 -4.80 -8.85
N PHE A 50 -0.21 -4.00 -9.47
CA PHE A 50 0.82 -3.24 -8.76
C PHE A 50 0.23 -2.30 -7.71
N LEU A 51 -0.93 -1.70 -7.96
CA LEU A 51 -1.61 -0.83 -6.99
C LEU A 51 -1.97 -1.56 -5.69
N CYS A 52 -2.14 -2.89 -5.72
CA CYS A 52 -2.38 -3.70 -4.52
C CYS A 52 -1.14 -3.82 -3.61
N ALA A 53 0.06 -3.61 -4.14
CA ALA A 53 1.32 -3.65 -3.38
C ALA A 53 1.72 -2.29 -2.79
N THR A 54 0.97 -1.23 -3.12
CA THR A 54 1.22 0.13 -2.60
C THR A 54 1.07 0.15 -1.07
N GLY A 55 1.93 0.92 -0.39
CA GLY A 55 1.94 1.04 1.08
C GLY A 55 3.04 0.25 1.80
N ALA A 56 3.80 -0.61 1.09
CA ALA A 56 5.00 -1.23 1.65
C ALA A 56 6.06 -0.20 2.09
N GLU A 57 6.14 0.94 1.40
CA GLU A 57 7.04 2.04 1.73
C GLU A 57 6.73 2.68 3.10
N ALA A 58 5.44 2.74 3.47
CA ALA A 58 5.02 3.25 4.77
C ALA A 58 5.46 2.33 5.91
N LEU A 59 5.52 1.01 5.67
CA LEU A 59 6.08 0.05 6.64
C LEU A 59 7.56 0.32 6.92
N TYR A 60 8.32 0.78 5.92
CA TYR A 60 9.72 1.17 6.10
C TYR A 60 9.87 2.45 6.93
N ALA A 61 8.99 3.44 6.72
CA ALA A 61 8.98 4.65 7.56
C ALA A 61 8.78 4.32 9.04
N ASP A 62 7.95 3.32 9.33
CA ASP A 62 7.64 2.86 10.69
C ASP A 62 8.70 1.91 11.29
N MET A 63 9.69 1.44 10.51
CA MET A 63 10.79 0.61 11.04
C MET A 63 11.59 1.35 12.11
N GLY A 64 11.71 2.67 12.01
CA GLY A 64 12.39 3.48 13.02
C GLY A 64 11.68 3.50 14.38
N HIS A 65 10.39 3.15 14.43
CA HIS A 65 9.58 3.16 15.66
C HIS A 65 9.38 1.76 16.25
N PHE A 66 9.10 0.76 15.41
CA PHE A 66 8.73 -0.59 15.87
C PHE A 66 9.81 -1.65 15.60
N GLY A 67 10.74 -1.39 14.70
CA GLY A 67 11.73 -2.36 14.24
C GLY A 67 11.17 -3.47 13.32
N ALA A 68 12.07 -4.23 12.70
CA ALA A 68 11.70 -5.19 11.65
C ALA A 68 10.97 -6.46 12.16
N GLY A 69 11.15 -6.85 13.42
CA GLY A 69 10.55 -8.07 13.98
C GLY A 69 9.01 -8.00 14.05
N PRO A 70 8.45 -7.03 14.80
CA PRO A 70 7.00 -6.86 14.92
C PRO A 70 6.28 -6.61 13.58
N ILE A 71 6.93 -5.84 12.69
CA ILE A 71 6.39 -5.58 11.35
C ILE A 71 6.27 -6.87 10.55
N ARG A 72 7.32 -7.70 10.49
CA ARG A 72 7.27 -8.99 9.78
C ARG A 72 6.22 -9.93 10.35
N LEU A 73 6.13 -10.04 11.68
CA LEU A 73 5.14 -10.89 12.34
C LEU A 73 3.71 -10.45 11.99
N THR A 74 3.42 -9.16 12.06
CA THR A 74 2.07 -8.63 11.76
C THR A 74 1.75 -8.76 10.28
N TRP A 75 2.72 -8.50 9.40
CA TRP A 75 2.57 -8.62 7.96
C TRP A 75 2.25 -10.06 7.55
N TYR A 76 3.12 -11.02 7.89
CA TYR A 76 2.94 -12.40 7.48
C TYR A 76 1.88 -13.15 8.30
N GLY A 77 1.65 -12.76 9.55
CA GLY A 77 0.71 -13.43 10.44
C GLY A 77 -0.74 -12.96 10.30
N LEU A 78 -0.98 -11.71 9.90
CA LEU A 78 -2.33 -11.14 9.86
C LEU A 78 -2.65 -10.43 8.55
N VAL A 79 -1.82 -9.46 8.14
CA VAL A 79 -2.17 -8.56 7.03
C VAL A 79 -2.19 -9.29 5.68
N LEU A 80 -1.09 -9.94 5.31
CA LEU A 80 -0.98 -10.67 4.05
C LEU A 80 -2.05 -11.78 3.90
N PRO A 81 -2.25 -12.70 4.87
CA PRO A 81 -3.25 -13.76 4.71
C PRO A 81 -4.67 -13.20 4.60
N THR A 82 -5.02 -12.18 5.38
CA THR A 82 -6.37 -11.60 5.32
C THR A 82 -6.64 -10.83 4.03
N LEU A 83 -5.64 -10.14 3.48
CA LEU A 83 -5.74 -9.50 2.16
C LEU A 83 -5.90 -10.52 1.03
N LEU A 84 -5.10 -11.60 1.04
CA LEU A 84 -5.22 -12.68 0.06
C LEU A 84 -6.62 -13.32 0.09
N LEU A 85 -7.12 -13.63 1.30
CA LEU A 85 -8.48 -14.15 1.48
C LEU A 85 -9.54 -13.18 0.96
N ASN A 86 -9.39 -11.89 1.24
CA ASN A 86 -10.33 -10.89 0.80
C ASN A 86 -10.37 -10.75 -0.74
N TYR A 87 -9.21 -10.66 -1.40
CA TYR A 87 -9.14 -10.62 -2.86
C TYR A 87 -9.71 -11.89 -3.49
N ALA A 88 -9.33 -13.07 -2.98
CA ALA A 88 -9.87 -14.34 -3.45
C ALA A 88 -11.40 -14.42 -3.31
N GLY A 89 -11.95 -13.93 -2.19
CA GLY A 89 -13.40 -13.84 -2.00
C GLY A 89 -14.07 -12.91 -3.01
N GLN A 90 -13.50 -11.73 -3.27
CA GLN A 90 -14.01 -10.80 -4.30
C GLN A 90 -13.98 -11.44 -5.69
N THR A 91 -12.89 -12.12 -6.04
CA THR A 91 -12.75 -12.82 -7.32
C THR A 91 -13.76 -13.96 -7.45
N ALA A 92 -14.03 -14.72 -6.38
CA ALA A 92 -15.03 -15.78 -6.38
C ALA A 92 -16.42 -15.25 -6.75
N MET A 93 -16.81 -14.09 -6.21
CA MET A 93 -18.08 -13.44 -6.55
C MET A 93 -18.10 -12.90 -7.98
N LEU A 94 -17.00 -12.31 -8.43
CA LEU A 94 -16.89 -11.79 -9.80
C LEU A 94 -17.04 -12.90 -10.85
N VAL A 95 -16.44 -14.07 -10.62
CA VAL A 95 -16.51 -15.22 -11.54
C VAL A 95 -17.93 -15.82 -11.58
N GLN A 96 -18.69 -15.74 -10.50
CA GLN A 96 -20.08 -16.22 -10.47
C GLN A 96 -21.04 -15.33 -11.27
N GLY A 97 -20.68 -14.09 -11.56
CA GLY A 97 -21.54 -13.14 -12.27
C GLY A 97 -22.63 -12.51 -11.39
N ASP A 98 -22.54 -12.65 -10.07
CA ASP A 98 -23.53 -12.16 -9.11
C ASP A 98 -23.48 -10.64 -8.86
N LEU A 99 -22.57 -9.91 -9.51
CA LEU A 99 -22.41 -8.47 -9.32
C LEU A 99 -23.27 -7.65 -10.29
N ALA A 100 -24.11 -6.78 -9.73
CA ALA A 100 -24.75 -5.72 -10.50
C ALA A 100 -23.70 -4.77 -11.10
N ALA A 101 -23.92 -4.33 -12.34
CA ALA A 101 -23.02 -3.40 -13.04
C ALA A 101 -22.80 -2.13 -12.19
N GLY A 102 -21.54 -1.82 -11.89
CA GLY A 102 -21.13 -0.66 -11.08
C GLY A 102 -21.15 -0.86 -9.56
N SER A 103 -21.50 -2.05 -9.06
CA SER A 103 -21.38 -2.36 -7.63
C SER A 103 -19.92 -2.61 -7.23
N ASN A 104 -19.54 -2.15 -6.04
CA ASN A 104 -18.19 -2.37 -5.52
C ASN A 104 -18.08 -3.81 -4.97
N PRO A 105 -17.19 -4.67 -5.51
CA PRO A 105 -17.06 -6.07 -5.08
C PRO A 105 -16.77 -6.24 -3.59
N PHE A 106 -16.07 -5.29 -2.98
CA PHE A 106 -15.76 -5.33 -1.56
C PHE A 106 -17.01 -5.25 -0.69
N PHE A 107 -17.94 -4.35 -1.00
CA PHE A 107 -19.19 -4.22 -0.23
C PHE A 107 -20.21 -5.30 -0.59
N ALA A 108 -20.16 -5.82 -1.82
CA ALA A 108 -21.00 -6.93 -2.25
C ALA A 108 -20.70 -8.24 -1.49
N LEU A 109 -19.46 -8.44 -1.02
CA LEU A 109 -19.10 -9.57 -0.14
C LEU A 109 -19.86 -9.56 1.18
N CYS A 110 -20.27 -8.39 1.66
CA CYS A 110 -20.91 -8.23 2.95
C CYS A 110 -22.44 -8.37 2.81
N PRO A 111 -23.12 -9.15 3.68
CA PRO A 111 -24.57 -9.18 3.74
C PRO A 111 -25.15 -7.77 3.91
N SER A 112 -26.28 -7.49 3.27
CA SER A 112 -26.89 -6.15 3.24
C SER A 112 -27.11 -5.54 4.62
N SER A 113 -27.45 -6.34 5.62
CA SER A 113 -27.64 -5.90 7.02
C SER A 113 -26.34 -5.44 7.71
N LEU A 114 -25.18 -5.87 7.23
CA LEU A 114 -23.87 -5.58 7.82
C LEU A 114 -23.05 -4.58 7.00
N GLN A 115 -23.55 -4.11 5.86
CA GLN A 115 -22.86 -3.14 5.01
C GLN A 115 -22.63 -1.81 5.73
N LEU A 116 -23.64 -1.27 6.42
CA LEU A 116 -23.50 0.00 7.14
C LEU A 116 -22.49 -0.09 8.30
N PRO A 117 -22.53 -1.13 9.16
CA PRO A 117 -21.45 -1.38 10.13
C PRO A 117 -20.06 -1.53 9.49
N LEU A 118 -19.95 -2.20 8.34
CA LEU A 118 -18.69 -2.37 7.62
C LEU A 118 -18.15 -1.04 7.10
N VAL A 119 -19.01 -0.17 6.57
CA VAL A 119 -18.62 1.19 6.15
C VAL A 119 -18.08 1.98 7.35
N ALA A 120 -18.75 1.95 8.49
CA ALA A 120 -18.26 2.62 9.70
C ALA A 120 -16.90 2.08 10.16
N LEU A 121 -16.72 0.75 10.14
CA LEU A 121 -15.46 0.11 10.47
C LEU A 121 -14.36 0.49 9.48
N ALA A 122 -14.67 0.55 8.18
CA ALA A 122 -13.75 1.00 7.14
C ALA A 122 -13.34 2.46 7.38
N THR A 123 -14.26 3.35 7.72
CA THR A 123 -13.96 4.76 8.05
C THR A 123 -13.03 4.86 9.26
N VAL A 124 -13.25 4.08 10.31
CA VAL A 124 -12.34 4.06 11.46
C VAL A 124 -10.96 3.53 11.05
N ALA A 125 -10.90 2.51 10.20
CA ALA A 125 -9.65 1.99 9.68
C ALA A 125 -8.91 3.05 8.83
N THR A 126 -9.59 3.77 7.95
CA THR A 126 -8.95 4.82 7.13
C THR A 126 -8.44 5.98 7.98
N ILE A 127 -9.13 6.36 9.06
CA ILE A 127 -8.65 7.36 10.02
C ILE A 127 -7.34 6.90 10.66
N ILE A 128 -7.29 5.66 11.17
CA ILE A 128 -6.08 5.12 11.80
C ILE A 128 -4.92 5.04 10.79
N ALA A 129 -5.18 4.60 9.55
CA ALA A 129 -4.16 4.56 8.50
C ALA A 129 -3.62 5.97 8.18
N SER A 130 -4.50 6.98 8.10
CA SER A 130 -4.11 8.38 7.90
C SER A 130 -3.20 8.89 9.01
N GLN A 131 -3.50 8.55 10.28
CA GLN A 131 -2.67 8.95 11.42
C GLN A 131 -1.25 8.35 11.39
N ALA A 132 -1.10 7.12 10.90
CA ALA A 132 0.21 6.50 10.73
C ALA A 132 1.07 7.29 9.72
N ILE A 133 0.49 7.66 8.57
CA ILE A 133 1.20 8.44 7.53
C ILE A 133 1.58 9.84 8.01
N ILE A 134 0.68 10.54 8.72
CA ILE A 134 0.96 11.86 9.29
C ILE A 134 2.15 11.78 10.26
N SER A 135 2.13 10.79 11.15
CA SER A 135 3.20 10.56 12.14
C SER A 135 4.53 10.17 11.47
N GLY A 136 4.47 9.31 10.45
CA GLY A 136 5.63 8.95 9.63
C GLY A 136 6.25 10.18 8.95
N THR A 137 5.41 11.09 8.43
CA THR A 137 5.86 12.33 7.79
C THR A 137 6.57 13.27 8.78
N PHE A 138 6.11 13.35 10.03
CA PHE A 138 6.81 14.11 11.07
C PHE A 138 8.21 13.56 11.33
N SER A 139 8.36 12.25 11.38
CA SER A 139 9.65 11.57 11.56
C SER A 139 10.60 11.83 10.40
N MET A 140 10.11 11.71 9.15
CA MET A 140 10.89 12.01 7.94
C MET A 140 11.31 13.49 7.89
N THR A 141 10.41 14.41 8.27
CA THR A 141 10.72 15.84 8.33
C THR A 141 11.83 16.14 9.33
N ARG A 142 11.80 15.51 10.51
CA ARG A 142 12.88 15.65 11.51
C ARG A 142 14.21 15.14 10.95
N GLN A 143 14.23 13.98 10.30
CA GLN A 143 15.44 13.43 9.69
C GLN A 143 15.98 14.37 8.60
N ALA A 144 15.10 14.92 7.76
CA ALA A 144 15.48 15.90 6.75
C ALA A 144 16.09 17.18 7.36
N ILE A 145 15.58 17.67 8.49
CA ILE A 145 16.17 18.80 9.23
C ILE A 145 17.57 18.47 9.76
N GLN A 146 17.78 17.25 10.28
CA GLN A 146 19.09 16.81 10.78
C GLN A 146 20.13 16.68 9.67
N LEU A 147 19.69 16.31 8.45
CA LEU A 147 20.53 16.25 7.25
C LEU A 147 20.74 17.63 6.59
N GLY A 148 20.13 18.70 7.10
CA GLY A 148 20.21 20.04 6.52
C GLY A 148 19.40 20.23 5.24
N LEU A 149 18.52 19.28 4.89
CA LEU A 149 17.66 19.31 3.70
C LEU A 149 16.39 20.15 3.88
N CYS A 150 16.02 20.46 5.12
CA CYS A 150 14.83 21.26 5.44
C CYS A 150 15.17 22.41 6.39
N PRO A 151 14.49 23.57 6.27
CA PRO A 151 14.63 24.66 7.22
C PRO A 151 14.19 24.20 8.62
N ARG A 152 14.71 24.87 9.65
CA ARG A 152 14.34 24.56 11.03
C ARG A 152 12.88 24.88 11.28
N LEU A 153 12.05 23.84 11.37
CA LEU A 153 10.65 23.93 11.76
C LEU A 153 10.51 23.78 13.27
N ASN A 154 9.44 24.33 13.85
CA ASN A 154 9.13 24.13 15.26
C ASN A 154 8.65 22.68 15.47
N ILE A 155 9.40 21.93 16.29
CA ILE A 155 9.14 20.53 16.59
C ILE A 155 8.73 20.45 18.05
N THR A 156 7.46 20.15 18.31
CA THR A 156 6.96 19.92 19.66
C THR A 156 7.09 18.45 20.00
N GLN A 157 7.81 18.12 21.07
CA GLN A 157 7.82 16.76 21.61
C GLN A 157 6.52 16.51 22.37
N THR A 158 5.76 15.52 21.93
CA THR A 158 4.45 15.18 22.51
C THR A 158 4.60 14.22 23.70
N SER A 159 5.73 13.53 23.83
CA SER A 159 6.04 12.66 24.99
C SER A 159 7.50 12.79 25.40
N SER A 160 7.74 12.70 26.71
CA SER A 160 9.07 12.68 27.34
C SER A 160 9.76 11.32 27.22
N GLU A 161 9.03 10.24 26.95
CA GLU A 161 9.56 8.87 26.96
C GLU A 161 9.70 8.26 25.56
N GLY A 162 8.93 8.73 24.58
CA GLY A 162 8.94 8.19 23.21
C GLY A 162 9.74 9.03 22.22
N TYR A 163 10.89 8.53 21.75
CA TYR A 163 11.75 9.21 20.77
C TYR A 163 11.03 9.57 19.45
N GLY A 164 9.98 8.82 19.07
CA GLY A 164 9.13 9.07 17.89
C GLY A 164 7.86 9.93 18.14
N GLN A 165 7.69 10.41 19.37
CA GLN A 165 6.62 11.28 19.89
C GLN A 165 6.56 12.70 19.29
N ILE A 166 6.52 12.91 17.98
CA ILE A 166 6.69 14.25 17.39
C ILE A 166 5.38 14.88 16.91
N TYR A 167 5.21 16.18 17.15
CA TYR A 167 4.30 17.02 16.40
C TYR A 167 5.04 18.12 15.61
N VAL A 168 4.84 18.17 14.29
CA VAL A 168 5.34 19.23 13.41
C VAL A 168 4.15 19.99 12.82
N GLY A 169 3.77 21.09 13.48
CA GLY A 169 2.52 21.80 13.17
C GLY A 169 2.41 22.27 11.72
N PHE A 170 3.50 22.81 11.16
CA PHE A 170 3.52 23.26 9.76
C PHE A 170 3.17 22.11 8.80
N VAL A 171 3.83 20.97 8.94
CA VAL A 171 3.61 19.78 8.10
C VAL A 171 2.17 19.29 8.24
N ASN A 172 1.62 19.25 9.45
CA ASN A 172 0.24 18.83 9.68
C ASN A 172 -0.77 19.69 8.92
N TRP A 173 -0.65 21.02 9.01
CA TRP A 173 -1.54 21.94 8.31
C TRP A 173 -1.35 21.88 6.79
N THR A 174 -0.11 21.76 6.31
CA THR A 174 0.17 21.58 4.88
C THR A 174 -0.45 20.28 4.35
N LEU A 175 -0.29 19.16 5.05
CA LEU A 175 -0.92 17.88 4.67
C LEU A 175 -2.44 18.00 4.63
N MET A 176 -3.05 18.69 5.61
CA MET A 176 -4.49 18.90 5.63
C MET A 176 -4.97 19.70 4.41
N VAL A 177 -4.33 20.83 4.12
CA VAL A 177 -4.70 21.68 2.97
C VAL A 177 -4.54 20.93 1.65
N LEU A 178 -3.43 20.23 1.45
CA LEU A 178 -3.18 19.46 0.22
C LEU A 178 -4.19 18.32 0.06
N THR A 179 -4.50 17.60 1.13
CA THR A 179 -5.47 16.48 1.09
C THR A 179 -6.88 16.98 0.75
N LEU A 180 -7.31 18.10 1.36
CA LEU A 180 -8.60 18.72 1.04
C LEU A 180 -8.63 19.21 -0.41
N ALA A 181 -7.57 19.86 -0.88
CA ALA A 181 -7.46 20.32 -2.26
C ALA A 181 -7.58 19.15 -3.25
N LEU A 182 -6.81 18.07 -3.06
CA LEU A 182 -6.88 16.87 -3.91
C LEU A 182 -8.28 16.24 -3.89
N THR A 183 -8.91 16.13 -2.72
CA THR A 183 -10.26 15.56 -2.60
C THR A 183 -11.29 16.39 -3.38
N LEU A 184 -11.24 17.72 -3.28
CA LEU A 184 -12.15 18.62 -3.98
C LEU A 184 -11.89 18.70 -5.50
N SER A 185 -10.63 18.57 -5.92
CA SER A 185 -10.23 18.59 -7.33
C SER A 185 -10.60 17.30 -8.07
N PHE A 186 -10.31 16.13 -7.50
CA PHE A 186 -10.49 14.85 -8.19
C PHE A 186 -11.93 14.35 -8.21
N ARG A 187 -12.73 14.68 -7.17
CA ARG A 187 -14.18 14.39 -6.99
C ARG A 187 -14.63 12.93 -7.06
N SER A 188 -13.85 12.04 -7.67
CA SER A 188 -14.05 10.61 -7.78
C SER A 188 -12.84 9.86 -7.23
N SER A 189 -13.10 8.72 -6.58
CA SER A 189 -12.07 7.82 -6.08
C SER A 189 -11.22 7.23 -7.20
N ASP A 190 -11.81 6.98 -8.38
CA ASP A 190 -11.12 6.37 -9.52
C ASP A 190 -10.07 7.32 -10.11
N ASN A 191 -10.41 8.61 -10.23
CA ASN A 191 -9.47 9.61 -10.72
C ASN A 191 -8.32 9.81 -9.73
N LEU A 192 -8.61 9.79 -8.43
CA LEU A 192 -7.60 9.91 -7.37
C LEU A 192 -6.68 8.68 -7.35
N ALA A 193 -7.22 7.48 -7.54
CA ALA A 193 -6.45 6.24 -7.58
C ALA A 193 -5.42 6.23 -8.72
N SER A 194 -5.80 6.76 -9.89
CA SER A 194 -4.90 6.85 -11.05
C SER A 194 -3.72 7.78 -10.79
N ALA A 195 -3.96 8.97 -10.23
CA ALA A 195 -2.90 9.91 -9.87
C ALA A 195 -2.00 9.39 -8.74
N PHE A 196 -2.59 8.73 -7.74
CA PHE A 196 -1.86 8.06 -6.67
C PHE A 196 -0.95 6.96 -7.21
N GLY A 197 -1.42 6.17 -8.18
CA GLY A 197 -0.64 5.11 -8.82
C GLY A 197 0.66 5.60 -9.45
N ILE A 198 0.58 6.68 -10.22
CA ILE A 198 1.76 7.32 -10.84
C ILE A 198 2.73 7.83 -9.78
N ALA A 199 2.22 8.46 -8.72
CA ALA A 199 3.06 8.99 -7.64
C ALA A 199 3.84 7.87 -6.92
N VAL A 200 3.20 6.73 -6.66
CA VAL A 200 3.87 5.59 -6.03
C VAL A 200 4.85 4.93 -6.99
N ALA A 201 4.50 4.74 -8.26
CA ALA A 201 5.41 4.17 -9.26
C ALA A 201 6.70 4.99 -9.41
N LEU A 202 6.57 6.33 -9.45
CA LEU A 202 7.72 7.24 -9.44
C LEU A 202 8.55 7.14 -8.15
N THR A 203 7.89 7.01 -7.00
CA THR A 203 8.58 6.87 -5.71
C THR A 203 9.39 5.57 -5.69
N MET A 204 8.80 4.46 -6.11
CA MET A 204 9.49 3.17 -6.21
C MET A 204 10.68 3.25 -7.17
N LEU A 205 10.50 3.82 -8.36
CA LEU A 205 11.59 4.04 -9.33
C LEU A 205 12.76 4.82 -8.71
N LEU A 206 12.48 5.91 -7.99
CA LEU A 206 13.49 6.69 -7.30
C LEU A 206 14.18 5.88 -6.19
N THR A 207 13.44 5.08 -5.43
CA THR A 207 14.05 4.22 -4.40
C THR A 207 14.94 3.14 -5.00
N SER A 208 14.60 2.57 -6.16
CA SER A 208 15.43 1.62 -6.89
C SER A 208 16.73 2.27 -7.39
N MET A 209 16.67 3.53 -7.85
CA MET A 209 17.87 4.31 -8.19
C MET A 209 18.74 4.61 -6.95
N LEU A 210 18.13 5.01 -5.83
CA LEU A 210 18.85 5.24 -4.57
C LEU A 210 19.48 3.96 -4.03
N MET A 211 18.81 2.81 -4.20
CA MET A 211 19.34 1.51 -3.82
C MET A 211 20.60 1.16 -4.62
N PHE A 212 20.64 1.47 -5.92
CA PHE A 212 21.87 1.33 -6.71
C PHE A 212 23.03 2.15 -6.11
N LEU A 213 22.78 3.41 -5.77
CA LEU A 213 23.78 4.28 -5.15
C LEU A 213 24.22 3.74 -3.78
N ALA A 214 23.29 3.29 -2.94
CA ALA A 214 23.59 2.70 -1.64
C ALA A 214 24.46 1.43 -1.78
N MET A 215 24.15 0.54 -2.73
CA MET A 215 24.97 -0.65 -3.01
C MET A 215 26.40 -0.28 -3.41
N ARG A 216 26.57 0.82 -4.16
CA ARG A 216 27.88 1.27 -4.66
C ARG A 216 28.69 2.00 -3.61
N GLU A 217 28.08 2.97 -2.92
CA GLU A 217 28.78 3.92 -2.06
C GLU A 217 28.82 3.47 -0.59
N VAL A 218 27.77 2.80 -0.12
CA VAL A 218 27.66 2.37 1.29
C VAL A 218 28.12 0.93 1.45
N TRP A 219 27.69 0.02 0.57
CA TRP A 219 28.01 -1.40 0.67
C TRP A 219 29.25 -1.83 -0.13
N GLY A 220 29.78 -0.95 -0.99
CA GLY A 220 31.00 -1.20 -1.75
C GLY A 220 30.91 -2.31 -2.79
N TRP A 221 29.71 -2.61 -3.31
CA TRP A 221 29.52 -3.67 -4.30
C TRP A 221 30.11 -3.30 -5.68
N PRO A 222 30.61 -4.29 -6.46
CA PRO A 222 31.10 -4.04 -7.81
C PRO A 222 29.96 -3.57 -8.73
N PHE A 223 30.31 -2.73 -9.71
CA PHE A 223 29.33 -2.07 -10.59
C PHE A 223 28.38 -3.08 -11.23
N TRP A 224 28.91 -4.19 -11.76
CA TRP A 224 28.10 -5.20 -12.45
C TRP A 224 27.08 -5.89 -11.55
N SER A 225 27.41 -6.20 -10.29
CA SER A 225 26.42 -6.81 -9.38
C SER A 225 25.36 -5.80 -8.98
N SER A 226 25.76 -4.56 -8.67
CA SER A 226 24.79 -3.50 -8.34
C SER A 226 23.88 -3.18 -9.52
N ALA A 227 24.44 -3.08 -10.73
CA ALA A 227 23.69 -2.79 -11.94
C ALA A 227 22.74 -3.94 -12.31
N LEU A 228 23.15 -5.20 -12.10
CA LEU A 228 22.27 -6.34 -12.35
C LEU A 228 21.10 -6.37 -11.37
N VAL A 229 21.34 -6.19 -10.07
CA VAL A 229 20.30 -6.23 -9.05
C VAL A 229 19.37 -5.02 -9.18
N ALA A 230 19.92 -3.80 -9.14
CA ALA A 230 19.11 -2.59 -9.24
C ALA A 230 18.47 -2.44 -10.64
N GLY A 231 19.16 -2.86 -11.70
CA GLY A 231 18.61 -2.86 -13.06
C GLY A 231 17.38 -3.75 -13.19
N ALA A 232 17.35 -4.91 -12.52
CA ALA A 232 16.16 -5.75 -12.48
C ALA A 232 14.96 -5.02 -11.84
N PHE A 233 15.16 -4.32 -10.72
CA PHE A 233 14.11 -3.53 -10.07
C PHE A 233 13.68 -2.32 -10.91
N ILE A 234 14.64 -1.57 -11.47
CA ILE A 234 14.36 -0.41 -12.33
C ILE A 234 13.59 -0.82 -13.58
N LEU A 235 13.90 -1.96 -14.20
CA LEU A 235 13.15 -2.46 -15.36
C LEU A 235 11.68 -2.76 -15.01
N VAL A 236 11.45 -3.30 -13.81
CA VAL A 236 10.09 -3.54 -13.31
C VAL A 236 9.39 -2.21 -13.01
N ASP A 237 10.04 -1.28 -12.31
CA ASP A 237 9.45 0.02 -11.97
C ASP A 237 9.14 0.86 -13.22
N LEU A 238 10.03 0.85 -14.22
CA LEU A 238 9.81 1.52 -15.52
C LEU A 238 8.64 0.92 -16.31
N SER A 239 8.23 -0.30 -16.01
CA SER A 239 7.04 -0.88 -16.64
C SER A 239 5.73 -0.28 -16.12
N PHE A 240 5.79 0.43 -14.98
CA PHE A 240 4.63 0.99 -14.27
C PHE A 240 4.54 2.53 -14.32
N VAL A 241 5.60 3.22 -14.77
CA VAL A 241 5.67 4.69 -14.94
C VAL A 241 5.36 5.06 -16.38
#